data_AF-A0A8H8WQB8-F1
#
_entry.id   AF-A0A8H8WQB8-F1
#
_cell.length_a   1.000
_cell.length_b   1.000
_cell.length_c   1.000
_cell.angle_alpha   90.00
_cell.angle_beta   90.00
_cell.angle_gamma   90.00
#
_symmetry.space_group_name_H-M   'P 1'
#
loop_
_entity.id
_entity.type
_entity.pdbx_description
1 polymer ?
#
loop_
_entity_poly.entity_id
_entity_poly.type
_entity_poly.pdbx_seq_one_letter_code
_entity_poly.pdbx_strand_id
1 'polypeptide(L)'
;MAREGQRAPGLDRRSVVMGAVACCAAGGAAFAGPEDTLPQKGDRLVLADGAKAGQAVTLDGLPVGGELVEAVAVDPQGVRREGSRFSKIILVRVAPDQVAEDQRAHAVEGVVALSGVCTHQGCTISGWNHETKRLSCFCHHSEFLPAEGGRVAKGPARKRLPVLPLARGEGGALMVAGGFTAKPGPGAA
;
A
#
# COMPACT_ATOMS: atom_id res chain seq x y z
N MET A 1 -1.54 -24.58 67.64
CA MET A 1 -1.50 -23.79 66.39
C MET A 1 -0.85 -24.63 65.30
N ALA A 2 -1.64 -25.13 64.36
CA ALA A 2 -1.19 -25.62 63.05
C ALA A 2 -2.35 -25.36 62.08
N ARG A 3 -2.11 -24.55 61.04
CA ARG A 3 -3.11 -24.22 60.02
C ARG A 3 -3.15 -25.36 59.00
N GLU A 4 -4.27 -26.08 58.95
CA GLU A 4 -4.58 -27.05 57.90
C GLU A 4 -4.80 -26.29 56.58
N GLY A 5 -3.93 -26.53 55.59
CA GLY A 5 -4.03 -25.92 54.26
C GLY A 5 -5.15 -26.57 53.45
N GLN A 6 -6.18 -25.80 53.10
CA GLN A 6 -7.20 -26.25 52.14
C GLN A 6 -6.59 -26.34 50.74
N ARG A 7 -6.59 -27.55 50.15
CA ARG A 7 -6.28 -27.76 48.74
C ARG A 7 -7.42 -27.21 47.87
N ALA A 8 -7.06 -26.41 46.86
CA ALA A 8 -8.01 -26.02 45.82
C ALA A 8 -8.55 -27.27 45.08
N PRO A 9 -9.84 -27.31 44.73
CA PRO A 9 -10.42 -28.42 43.99
C PRO A 9 -9.74 -28.56 42.62
N GLY A 10 -9.29 -29.77 42.31
CA GLY A 10 -8.63 -30.11 41.05
C GLY A 10 -9.53 -29.88 39.85
N LEU A 11 -8.95 -29.41 38.75
CA LEU A 11 -9.63 -29.17 37.49
C LEU A 11 -10.13 -30.51 36.90
N ASP A 12 -11.45 -30.75 36.94
CA ASP A 12 -12.08 -31.94 36.34
C ASP A 12 -12.02 -31.84 34.80
N ARG A 13 -11.87 -32.99 34.12
CA ARG A 13 -11.86 -33.12 32.66
C ARG A 13 -13.13 -32.53 32.01
N ARG A 14 -14.27 -32.54 32.72
CA ARG A 14 -15.51 -31.90 32.27
C ARG A 14 -15.43 -30.37 32.30
N SER A 15 -14.69 -29.78 33.24
CA SER A 15 -14.44 -28.34 33.30
C SER A 15 -13.60 -27.84 32.13
N VAL A 16 -12.71 -28.69 31.58
CA VAL A 16 -11.90 -28.38 30.39
C VAL A 16 -12.76 -28.39 29.12
N VAL A 17 -13.71 -29.32 29.00
CA VAL A 17 -14.59 -29.41 27.81
C VAL A 17 -15.59 -28.25 27.75
N MET A 18 -16.15 -27.82 28.88
CA MET A 18 -17.03 -26.65 28.94
C MET A 18 -16.28 -25.32 28.70
N GLY A 19 -15.00 -25.23 29.06
CA GLY A 19 -14.15 -24.06 28.76
C GLY A 19 -13.76 -23.94 27.27
N ALA A 20 -13.60 -25.06 26.57
CA ALA A 20 -13.18 -25.07 25.16
C ALA A 20 -14.28 -24.55 24.21
N VAL A 21 -15.56 -24.77 24.52
CA VAL A 21 -16.68 -24.30 23.68
C VAL A 21 -16.88 -22.78 23.77
N ALA A 22 -16.63 -22.19 24.93
CA ALA A 22 -16.75 -20.74 25.13
C ALA A 22 -15.71 -19.93 24.34
N CYS A 23 -14.52 -20.51 24.10
CA CYS A 23 -13.44 -19.83 23.36
C CYS A 23 -13.78 -19.63 21.87
N CYS A 24 -14.57 -20.54 21.28
CA CYS A 24 -14.97 -20.45 19.87
C CYS A 24 -16.11 -19.44 19.63
N ALA A 25 -16.89 -19.11 20.65
CA ALA A 25 -18.03 -18.18 20.53
C ALA A 25 -17.66 -16.71 20.72
N ALA A 26 -16.50 -16.42 21.33
CA ALA A 26 -16.02 -15.06 21.59
C ALA A 26 -15.10 -14.50 20.49
N GLY A 27 -14.71 -15.32 19.52
CA GLY A 27 -13.93 -14.89 18.36
C GLY A 27 -14.84 -14.25 17.32
N GLY A 28 -15.24 -12.99 17.53
CA GLY A 28 -15.77 -12.19 16.43
C GLY A 28 -14.73 -12.19 15.31
N ALA A 29 -15.08 -12.72 14.14
CA ALA A 29 -14.26 -12.51 12.96
C ALA A 29 -14.06 -11.00 12.81
N ALA A 30 -12.82 -10.53 12.88
CA ALA A 30 -12.49 -9.18 12.48
C ALA A 30 -12.80 -9.09 10.99
N PHE A 31 -14.02 -8.68 10.65
CA PHE A 31 -14.42 -8.47 9.27
C PHE A 31 -13.60 -7.28 8.75
N ALA A 32 -12.99 -7.47 7.59
CA ALA A 32 -12.26 -6.40 6.90
C ALA A 32 -13.17 -5.17 6.74
N GLY A 33 -12.71 -4.03 7.24
CA GLY A 33 -13.44 -2.77 7.17
C GLY A 33 -13.23 -2.05 5.84
N PRO A 34 -13.95 -0.96 5.57
CA PRO A 34 -13.72 -0.11 4.39
C PRO A 34 -12.25 0.37 4.26
N GLU A 35 -11.54 0.55 5.37
CA GLU A 35 -10.11 0.89 5.46
C GLU A 35 -9.18 -0.21 4.92
N ASP A 36 -9.63 -1.47 4.90
CA ASP A 36 -8.85 -2.62 4.41
C ASP A 36 -8.98 -2.83 2.90
N THR A 37 -9.90 -2.12 2.26
CA THR A 37 -10.07 -2.18 0.81
C THR A 37 -8.90 -1.48 0.09
N LEU A 38 -8.59 -1.93 -1.13
CA LEU A 38 -7.58 -1.30 -1.97
C LEU A 38 -8.10 0.03 -2.53
N PRO A 39 -7.20 0.92 -3.01
CA PRO A 39 -7.58 2.15 -3.71
C PRO A 39 -8.58 1.92 -4.84
N GLN A 40 -9.57 2.80 -4.94
CA GLN A 40 -10.68 2.72 -5.89
C GLN A 40 -10.80 4.02 -6.69
N LYS A 41 -11.44 3.92 -7.86
CA LYS A 41 -11.74 5.10 -8.68
C LYS A 41 -12.54 6.13 -7.86
N GLY A 42 -12.12 7.38 -7.91
CA GLY A 42 -12.75 8.50 -7.20
C GLY A 42 -12.15 8.80 -5.83
N ASP A 43 -11.24 7.97 -5.33
CA ASP A 43 -10.48 8.30 -4.12
C ASP A 43 -9.55 9.49 -4.40
N ARG A 44 -9.46 10.42 -3.44
CA ARG A 44 -8.43 11.48 -3.44
C ARG A 44 -7.12 10.93 -2.91
N LEU A 45 -5.99 11.43 -3.41
CA LEU A 45 -4.68 11.09 -2.87
C LEU A 45 -4.22 12.15 -1.88
N VAL A 46 -3.79 11.72 -0.70
CA VAL A 46 -3.19 12.59 0.32
C VAL A 46 -1.80 12.10 0.68
N LEU A 47 -0.93 13.02 1.10
CA LEU A 47 0.41 12.69 1.58
C LEU A 47 0.31 11.75 2.79
N ALA A 48 1.09 10.66 2.77
CA ALA A 48 1.01 9.62 3.80
C ALA A 48 1.65 10.08 5.12
N ASP A 49 2.78 10.79 5.05
CA ASP A 49 3.62 11.12 6.20
C ASP A 49 4.16 12.55 6.16
N GLY A 50 5.03 12.86 7.13
CA GLY A 50 5.66 14.17 7.29
C GLY A 50 4.72 15.28 7.79
N ALA A 51 5.24 16.51 7.81
CA ALA A 51 4.51 17.68 8.32
C ALA A 51 3.25 18.04 7.50
N LYS A 52 3.13 17.50 6.28
CA LYS A 52 2.00 17.72 5.37
C LYS A 52 1.10 16.48 5.25
N ALA A 53 1.25 15.48 6.12
CA ALA A 53 0.41 14.30 6.12
C ALA A 53 -1.09 14.67 6.09
N GLY A 54 -1.86 13.98 5.24
CA GLY A 54 -3.29 14.25 5.05
C GLY A 54 -3.63 15.41 4.11
N GLN A 55 -2.67 16.24 3.70
CA GLN A 55 -2.88 17.23 2.65
C GLN A 55 -2.97 16.55 1.28
N ALA A 56 -3.75 17.13 0.37
CA ALA A 56 -3.90 16.62 -0.98
C ALA A 56 -2.56 16.56 -1.72
N VAL A 57 -2.33 15.47 -2.45
CA VAL A 57 -1.23 15.39 -3.41
C VAL A 57 -1.61 16.21 -4.64
N THR A 58 -0.85 17.25 -4.95
CA THR A 58 -1.09 18.14 -6.10
C THR A 58 0.10 18.12 -7.06
N LEU A 59 -0.14 18.54 -8.31
CA LEU A 59 0.93 18.69 -9.31
C LEU A 59 2.01 19.68 -8.86
N ASP A 60 1.64 20.76 -8.17
CA ASP A 60 2.59 21.75 -7.66
C ASP A 60 3.43 21.21 -6.50
N GLY A 61 2.87 20.28 -5.72
CA GLY A 61 3.56 19.57 -4.65
C GLY A 61 4.51 18.48 -5.14
N LEU A 62 4.47 18.14 -6.42
CA LEU A 62 5.30 17.10 -7.05
C LEU A 62 6.13 17.71 -8.19
N PRO A 63 7.31 18.28 -7.92
CA PRO A 63 8.17 18.81 -8.98
C PRO A 63 8.69 17.69 -9.88
N VAL A 64 8.90 17.99 -11.17
CA VAL A 64 9.50 17.05 -12.12
C VAL A 64 10.91 16.68 -11.65
N GLY A 65 11.18 15.37 -11.58
CA GLY A 65 12.45 14.85 -11.08
C GLY A 65 12.64 14.96 -9.57
N GLY A 66 11.60 15.32 -8.82
CA GLY A 66 11.60 15.41 -7.37
C GLY A 66 11.70 14.07 -6.65
N GLU A 67 11.43 14.12 -5.35
CA GLU A 67 11.47 12.98 -4.45
C GLU A 67 10.36 11.95 -4.73
N LEU A 68 10.57 10.73 -4.24
CA LEU A 68 9.50 9.76 -4.08
C LEU A 68 8.55 10.23 -2.98
N VAL A 69 7.25 10.16 -3.27
CA VAL A 69 6.19 10.52 -2.32
C VAL A 69 5.35 9.31 -2.01
N GLU A 70 5.14 9.05 -0.73
CA GLU A 70 4.13 8.08 -0.28
C GLU A 70 2.76 8.77 -0.17
N ALA A 71 1.72 8.07 -0.63
CA ALA A 71 0.35 8.57 -0.55
C ALA A 71 -0.63 7.52 -0.02
N VAL A 72 -1.77 8.04 0.44
CA VAL A 72 -2.91 7.27 0.91
C VAL A 72 -4.12 7.66 0.08
N ALA A 73 -4.87 6.65 -0.38
CA ALA A 73 -6.17 6.85 -1.01
C ALA A 73 -7.21 7.11 0.08
N VAL A 74 -7.98 8.17 -0.10
CA VAL A 74 -9.06 8.56 0.80
C VAL A 74 -10.36 8.64 0.00
N ASP A 75 -11.37 7.91 0.45
CA ASP A 75 -12.63 7.85 -0.26
C ASP A 75 -13.48 9.13 -0.07
N PRO A 76 -14.59 9.28 -0.82
CA PRO A 76 -15.45 10.46 -0.68
C PRO A 76 -16.03 10.67 0.72
N GLN A 77 -16.14 9.61 1.53
CA GLN A 77 -16.60 9.65 2.92
C GLN A 77 -15.47 9.99 3.90
N GLY A 78 -14.22 10.05 3.44
CA GLY A 78 -13.05 10.36 4.27
C GLY A 78 -12.35 9.13 4.84
N VAL A 79 -12.74 7.92 4.46
CA VAL A 79 -12.06 6.69 4.90
C VAL A 79 -10.70 6.61 4.23
N ARG A 80 -9.67 6.48 5.06
CA ARG A 80 -8.29 6.25 4.61
C ARG A 80 -8.11 4.77 4.34
N ARG A 81 -7.86 4.40 3.08
CA ARG A 81 -7.66 3.00 2.66
C ARG A 81 -6.23 2.54 2.93
N GLU A 82 -5.84 2.51 4.21
CA GLU A 82 -4.48 2.17 4.66
C GLU A 82 -4.42 0.98 5.63
N GLY A 83 -5.57 0.34 5.93
CA GLY A 83 -5.64 -0.84 6.79
C GLY A 83 -4.96 -2.07 6.17
N SER A 84 -5.07 -2.22 4.85
CA SER A 84 -4.33 -3.25 4.13
C SER A 84 -2.91 -2.79 3.80
N ARG A 85 -1.92 -3.61 4.16
CA ARG A 85 -0.51 -3.40 3.75
C ARG A 85 -0.32 -3.32 2.23
N PHE A 86 -1.27 -3.85 1.46
CA PHE A 86 -1.24 -3.85 -0.01
C PHE A 86 -1.81 -2.57 -0.63
N SER A 87 -2.35 -1.66 0.19
CA SER A 87 -2.85 -0.36 -0.26
C SER A 87 -1.77 0.72 -0.35
N LYS A 88 -0.50 0.42 -0.02
CA LYS A 88 0.59 1.41 -0.08
C LYS A 88 0.80 1.94 -1.50
N ILE A 89 0.75 3.26 -1.66
CA ILE A 89 0.94 3.97 -2.93
C ILE A 89 2.23 4.78 -2.87
N ILE A 90 3.03 4.69 -3.93
CA ILE A 90 4.17 5.57 -4.17
C ILE A 90 3.97 6.35 -5.46
N LEU A 91 4.38 7.61 -5.46
CA LEU A 91 4.38 8.49 -6.62
C LEU A 91 5.78 9.00 -6.90
N VAL A 92 6.10 9.11 -8.18
CA VAL A 92 7.25 9.86 -8.68
C VAL A 92 6.80 10.69 -9.88
N ARG A 93 7.48 11.81 -10.13
CA ARG A 93 7.25 12.61 -11.32
C ARG A 93 8.50 12.63 -12.20
N VAL A 94 8.35 12.14 -13.41
CA VAL A 94 9.36 12.27 -14.48
C VAL A 94 8.90 13.33 -15.48
N ALA A 95 9.72 13.63 -16.49
CA ALA A 95 9.24 14.51 -17.56
C ALA A 95 8.11 13.79 -18.34
N PRO A 96 7.04 14.49 -18.77
CA PRO A 96 5.89 13.83 -19.40
C PRO A 96 6.22 13.01 -20.65
N ASP A 97 7.23 13.43 -21.40
CA ASP A 97 7.74 12.76 -22.59
C ASP A 97 8.52 11.47 -22.28
N GLN A 98 9.00 11.30 -21.05
CA GLN A 98 9.68 10.10 -20.57
C GLN A 98 8.72 8.97 -20.18
N VAL A 99 7.42 9.25 -20.03
CA VAL A 99 6.43 8.20 -19.77
C VAL A 99 6.20 7.38 -21.03
N ALA A 100 6.35 6.06 -20.91
CA ALA A 100 6.13 5.12 -22.00
C ALA A 100 4.71 5.28 -22.57
N GLU A 101 4.57 5.17 -23.88
CA GLU A 101 3.33 5.48 -24.60
C GLU A 101 2.11 4.72 -24.05
N ASP A 102 2.30 3.42 -23.77
CA ASP A 102 1.29 2.53 -23.21
C ASP A 102 0.92 2.84 -21.75
N GLN A 103 1.71 3.69 -21.07
CA GLN A 103 1.49 4.11 -19.68
C GLN A 103 0.94 5.52 -19.56
N ARG A 104 0.92 6.31 -20.64
CA ARG A 104 0.45 7.71 -20.61
C ARG A 104 -1.01 7.83 -20.16
N ALA A 105 -1.85 6.86 -20.51
CA ALA A 105 -3.25 6.81 -20.08
C ALA A 105 -3.45 6.60 -18.57
N HIS A 106 -2.41 6.19 -17.84
CA HIS A 106 -2.42 5.99 -16.40
C HIS A 106 -1.70 7.10 -15.61
N ALA A 107 -1.01 8.00 -16.31
CA ALA A 107 -0.20 9.06 -15.73
C ALA A 107 -0.87 10.44 -15.90
N VAL A 108 -0.46 11.41 -15.09
CA VAL A 108 -0.89 12.81 -15.22
C VAL A 108 0.36 13.70 -15.21
N GLU A 109 0.64 14.40 -16.32
CA GLU A 109 1.76 15.36 -16.41
C GLU A 109 3.11 14.80 -15.92
N GLY A 110 3.40 13.54 -16.29
CA GLY A 110 4.62 12.82 -15.90
C GLY A 110 4.58 12.19 -14.51
N VAL A 111 3.51 12.39 -13.73
CA VAL A 111 3.30 11.71 -12.45
C VAL A 111 2.80 10.29 -12.71
N VAL A 112 3.51 9.32 -12.14
CA VAL A 112 3.12 7.91 -12.14
C VAL A 112 2.91 7.45 -10.71
N ALA A 113 1.79 6.80 -10.43
CA ALA A 113 1.53 6.13 -9.16
C ALA A 113 1.61 4.61 -9.31
N LEU A 114 2.29 3.96 -8.37
CA LEU A 114 2.44 2.50 -8.35
C LEU A 114 2.21 1.97 -6.94
N SER A 115 2.01 0.65 -6.83
CA SER A 115 2.09 -0.06 -5.56
C SER A 115 3.48 0.12 -4.95
N GLY A 116 3.54 0.60 -3.71
CA GLY A 116 4.77 0.68 -2.92
C GLY A 116 5.23 -0.67 -2.35
N VAL A 117 4.58 -1.77 -2.73
CA VAL A 117 4.89 -3.12 -2.27
C VAL A 117 5.67 -3.89 -3.34
N CYS A 118 6.89 -4.31 -3.00
CA CYS A 118 7.75 -5.10 -3.87
C CYS A 118 7.09 -6.43 -4.23
N THR A 119 7.11 -6.76 -5.52
CA THR A 119 6.49 -7.96 -6.08
C THR A 119 7.32 -9.23 -5.90
N HIS A 120 8.51 -9.14 -5.29
CA HIS A 120 9.31 -10.31 -4.92
C HIS A 120 8.77 -10.96 -3.63
N GLN A 121 9.02 -10.31 -2.48
CA GLN A 121 8.64 -10.83 -1.15
C GLN A 121 7.81 -9.83 -0.32
N GLY A 122 7.34 -8.74 -0.94
CA GLY A 122 6.37 -7.85 -0.31
C GLY A 122 6.96 -6.82 0.64
N CYS A 123 8.27 -6.57 0.60
CA CYS A 123 8.90 -5.43 1.26
C CYS A 123 8.39 -4.10 0.71
N THR A 124 8.43 -3.06 1.52
CA THR A 124 8.22 -1.68 1.06
C THR A 124 9.31 -1.24 0.09
N ILE A 125 8.92 -0.54 -0.97
CA ILE A 125 9.81 0.16 -1.88
C ILE A 125 9.97 1.58 -1.35
N SER A 126 11.20 1.97 -1.03
CA SER A 126 11.51 3.28 -0.45
C SER A 126 12.68 3.98 -1.12
N GLY A 127 13.37 3.32 -2.06
CA GLY A 127 14.48 3.93 -2.78
C GLY A 127 14.03 4.57 -4.10
N TRP A 128 14.54 5.76 -4.37
CA TRP A 128 14.41 6.45 -5.65
C TRP A 128 15.78 6.97 -6.08
N ASN A 129 16.20 6.66 -7.29
CA ASN A 129 17.46 7.13 -7.85
C ASN A 129 17.16 8.17 -8.93
N HIS A 130 17.54 9.44 -8.67
CA HIS A 130 17.24 10.56 -9.57
C HIS A 130 18.00 10.51 -10.89
N GLU A 131 19.15 9.83 -10.97
CA GLU A 131 19.94 9.74 -12.19
C GLU A 131 19.36 8.68 -13.14
N THR A 132 19.17 7.48 -12.62
CA THR A 132 18.69 6.31 -13.38
C THR A 132 17.17 6.23 -13.49
N LYS A 133 16.45 7.06 -12.72
CA LYS A 133 14.98 7.07 -12.62
C LYS A 133 14.42 5.70 -12.25
N ARG A 134 15.06 5.02 -11.30
CA ARG A 134 14.66 3.68 -10.83
C ARG A 134 14.17 3.72 -9.39
N LEU A 135 13.12 2.94 -9.15
CA LEU A 135 12.64 2.60 -7.82
C LEU A 135 13.43 1.42 -7.27
N SER A 136 13.81 1.44 -6.00
CA SER A 136 14.66 0.41 -5.39
C SER A 136 14.00 -0.21 -4.16
N CYS A 137 14.01 -1.54 -4.12
CA CYS A 137 13.71 -2.34 -2.94
C CYS A 137 15.02 -2.85 -2.31
N PHE A 138 15.31 -2.40 -1.10
CA PHE A 138 16.58 -2.69 -0.41
C PHE A 138 16.67 -4.07 0.22
N CYS A 139 15.58 -4.86 0.27
CA CYS A 139 15.65 -6.21 0.84
C CYS A 139 16.51 -7.17 0.00
N HIS A 140 16.35 -7.13 -1.32
CA HIS A 140 17.04 -8.04 -2.25
C HIS A 140 17.44 -7.33 -3.55
N HIS A 141 17.57 -6.00 -3.49
CA HIS A 141 18.05 -5.14 -4.57
C HIS A 141 17.29 -5.31 -5.89
N SER A 142 15.95 -5.43 -5.82
CA SER A 142 15.12 -5.31 -7.02
C SER A 142 14.93 -3.85 -7.38
N GLU A 143 15.07 -3.54 -8.67
CA GLU A 143 14.85 -2.20 -9.21
C GLU A 143 13.71 -2.23 -10.23
N PHE A 144 12.92 -1.17 -10.28
CA PHE A 144 11.76 -1.04 -11.17
C PHE A 144 11.79 0.29 -11.91
N LEU A 145 11.20 0.31 -13.11
CA LEU A 145 11.12 1.48 -13.97
C LEU A 145 9.70 2.05 -13.89
N PRO A 146 9.46 3.12 -13.10
CA PRO A 146 8.13 3.66 -12.89
C PRO A 146 7.51 4.19 -14.19
N ALA A 147 8.30 4.88 -15.02
CA ALA A 147 7.84 5.45 -16.29
C ALA A 147 7.47 4.39 -17.35
N GLU A 148 7.87 3.14 -17.14
CA GLU A 148 7.56 1.97 -17.97
C GLU A 148 6.60 1.00 -17.25
N GLY A 149 5.66 1.54 -16.47
CA GLY A 149 4.60 0.74 -15.85
C GLY A 149 5.10 -0.20 -14.76
N GLY A 150 6.17 0.19 -14.05
CA GLY A 150 6.74 -0.60 -12.96
C GLY A 150 7.48 -1.84 -13.43
N ARG A 151 7.93 -1.89 -14.70
CA ARG A 151 8.70 -3.00 -15.24
C ARG A 151 9.94 -3.28 -14.38
N VAL A 152 10.24 -4.56 -14.18
CA VAL A 152 11.47 -4.97 -13.47
C VAL A 152 12.69 -4.59 -14.31
N ALA A 153 13.61 -3.84 -13.71
CA ALA A 153 14.90 -3.48 -14.30
C ALA A 153 16.01 -4.42 -13.86
N LYS A 154 16.00 -4.84 -12.59
CA LYS A 154 17.05 -5.64 -11.96
C LYS A 154 16.51 -6.42 -10.76
N GLY A 155 17.22 -7.49 -10.39
CA GLY A 155 17.01 -8.23 -9.16
C GLY A 155 16.02 -9.39 -9.30
N PRO A 156 15.64 -10.03 -8.17
CA PRO A 156 14.87 -11.27 -8.19
C PRO A 156 13.36 -11.11 -8.47
N ALA A 157 12.79 -9.90 -8.40
CA ALA A 157 11.40 -9.68 -8.77
C ALA A 157 11.14 -10.12 -10.23
N ARG A 158 10.02 -10.79 -10.49
CA ARG A 158 9.64 -11.25 -11.84
C ARG A 158 8.40 -10.57 -12.40
N LYS A 159 7.61 -9.98 -11.51
CA LYS A 159 6.36 -9.29 -11.80
C LYS A 159 6.55 -7.78 -11.73
N ARG A 160 5.96 -7.04 -12.66
CA ARG A 160 5.91 -5.58 -12.67
C ARG A 160 5.19 -5.05 -11.43
N LEU A 161 5.54 -3.86 -10.94
CA LEU A 161 4.72 -3.18 -9.93
C LEU A 161 3.36 -2.82 -10.54
N PRO A 162 2.25 -3.11 -9.85
CA PRO A 162 0.95 -2.64 -10.30
C PRO A 162 0.92 -1.11 -10.35
N VAL A 163 0.47 -0.58 -11.49
CA VAL A 163 0.22 0.84 -11.69
C VAL A 163 -1.13 1.18 -11.08
N LEU A 164 -1.22 2.34 -10.44
CA LEU A 164 -2.48 2.93 -10.00
C LEU A 164 -2.84 4.06 -10.97
N PRO A 165 -3.86 3.90 -11.83
CA PRO A 165 -4.25 4.92 -12.78
C PRO A 165 -4.62 6.23 -12.08
N LEU A 166 -4.10 7.35 -12.57
CA LEU A 166 -4.35 8.69 -12.03
C LEU A 166 -5.31 9.49 -12.92
N ALA A 167 -6.04 10.41 -12.29
CA ALA A 167 -6.81 11.45 -12.94
C ALA A 167 -6.52 12.81 -12.28
N ARG A 168 -6.72 13.88 -13.05
CA ARG A 168 -6.67 15.24 -12.52
C ARG A 168 -7.98 15.55 -11.80
N GLY A 169 -7.88 15.93 -10.54
CA GLY A 169 -8.97 16.50 -9.75
C GLY A 169 -9.00 18.02 -9.81
N GLU A 170 -9.92 18.62 -9.06
CA GLU A 170 -10.02 20.06 -8.89
C GLU A 170 -8.75 20.65 -8.25
N GLY A 171 -8.43 21.91 -8.58
CA GLY A 171 -7.28 22.62 -7.99
C GLY A 171 -5.91 21.99 -8.26
N GLY A 172 -5.80 21.08 -9.24
CA GLY A 172 -4.55 20.37 -9.53
C GLY A 172 -4.24 19.21 -8.58
N ALA A 173 -5.22 18.79 -7.77
CA ALA A 173 -5.13 17.57 -6.97
C ALA A 173 -5.07 16.31 -7.86
N LEU A 174 -4.41 15.27 -7.37
CA LEU A 174 -4.39 13.95 -8.00
C LEU A 174 -5.45 13.06 -7.36
N MET A 175 -6.17 12.35 -8.22
CA MET A 175 -7.20 11.39 -7.85
C MET A 175 -6.91 10.03 -8.46
N VAL A 176 -7.48 8.99 -7.85
CA VAL A 176 -7.42 7.63 -8.38
C VAL A 176 -8.46 7.48 -9.50
N ALA A 177 -8.02 7.05 -10.68
CA ALA A 177 -8.87 6.84 -11.86
C ALA A 177 -9.36 5.39 -12.00
N GLY A 178 -8.75 4.45 -11.29
CA GLY A 178 -9.08 3.03 -11.30
C GLY A 178 -8.31 2.28 -10.21
N GLY A 179 -8.69 1.04 -9.94
CA GLY A 179 -7.90 0.17 -9.06
C GLY A 179 -6.53 -0.16 -9.65
N PHE A 180 -5.65 -0.75 -8.83
CA PHE A 180 -4.36 -1.24 -9.31
C PHE A 180 -4.51 -2.17 -10.52
N THR A 181 -3.65 -2.02 -11.53
CA THR A 181 -3.70 -2.82 -12.77
C THR A 181 -3.43 -4.31 -12.56
N ALA A 182 -2.93 -4.70 -11.39
CA ALA A 182 -2.80 -6.08 -10.93
C ALA A 182 -2.77 -6.12 -9.39
N LYS A 183 -2.88 -7.32 -8.79
CA LYS A 183 -2.76 -7.49 -7.33
C LYS A 183 -1.40 -6.98 -6.82
N PRO A 184 -1.35 -6.07 -5.83
CA PRO A 184 -0.09 -5.63 -5.21
C PRO A 184 0.68 -6.76 -4.51
N GLY A 185 2.01 -6.61 -4.47
CA GLY A 185 2.92 -7.55 -3.80
C GLY A 185 3.20 -8.86 -4.55
N PRO A 186 3.73 -9.88 -3.84
CA PRO A 186 4.18 -11.13 -4.43
C PRO A 186 3.10 -11.89 -5.20
N GLY A 187 3.53 -12.56 -6.27
CA GLY A 187 2.67 -13.42 -7.08
C GLY A 187 3.31 -13.79 -8.40
N ALA A 188 2.58 -14.56 -9.22
CA ALA A 188 2.98 -14.88 -10.58
C ALA A 188 3.18 -13.62 -11.42
N ALA A 189 4.13 -13.71 -12.37
CA ALA A 189 4.47 -12.65 -13.30
C ALA A 189 3.36 -12.39 -14.33
#